data_AF-A0A2S8FAR9-F1
#
_entry.id   AF-A0A2S8FAR9-F1
#
_cell.length_a   1.000
_cell.length_b   1.000
_cell.length_c   1.000
_cell.angle_alpha   90.00
_cell.angle_beta   90.00
_cell.angle_gamma   90.00
#
_symmetry.space_group_name_H-M   'P 1'
#
loop_
_entity.id
_entity.type
_entity.pdbx_description
1 polymer ?
#
loop_
_entity_poly.entity_id
_entity_poly.type
_entity_poly.pdbx_seq_one_letter_code
_entity_poly.pdbx_strand_id
1 'polypeptide(L)'
;MIKRTMMRPRDIIAFFNTCISQATNSPRITQETLRIAEGEYSLGRFRALGDEWIEDFPKLLDFLGLFKKSPSDFELNELTDERLGEWCLEFLDFDSSQSCFLVESSLQFFNGAMTGSVYRQIIAGVLYRIGFLGLKTESFNSITYAEPERRNIASSDISDDCVCRIHPMYWRALGVKPT
;
A
#
# COMPACT_ATOMS: atom_id res chain seq x y z
N MET A 1 0.42 -16.71 -8.26
CA MET A 1 -0.77 -16.41 -7.42
C MET A 1 -0.37 -16.18 -5.97
N ILE A 2 0.16 -17.17 -5.26
CA ILE A 2 0.47 -17.11 -3.80
C ILE A 2 1.19 -15.83 -3.33
N LYS A 3 2.25 -15.39 -4.01
CA LYS A 3 2.99 -14.16 -3.66
C LYS A 3 2.16 -12.86 -3.71
N ARG A 4 0.94 -12.90 -4.27
CA ARG A 4 0.01 -11.76 -4.39
C ARG A 4 -1.10 -11.78 -3.35
N THR A 5 -1.06 -12.70 -2.38
CA THR A 5 -2.18 -12.93 -1.47
C THR A 5 -1.81 -12.78 0.01
N MET A 6 -0.65 -12.17 0.33
CA MET A 6 -0.10 -12.11 1.70
C MET A 6 -0.05 -13.47 2.41
N MET A 7 -0.01 -14.59 1.66
CA MET A 7 -0.19 -15.95 2.20
C MET A 7 -1.50 -16.18 2.97
N ARG A 8 -2.49 -15.28 2.86
CA ARG A 8 -3.78 -15.38 3.55
C ARG A 8 -4.71 -16.33 2.79
N PRO A 9 -5.29 -17.35 3.45
CA PRO A 9 -6.20 -18.31 2.81
C PRO A 9 -7.38 -17.64 2.09
N ARG A 10 -7.98 -16.62 2.71
CA ARG A 10 -9.07 -15.81 2.12
C ARG A 10 -8.67 -15.23 0.76
N ASP A 11 -7.48 -14.68 0.69
CA ASP A 11 -7.03 -13.91 -0.47
C ASP A 11 -6.62 -14.83 -1.63
N ILE A 12 -6.10 -16.04 -1.37
CA ILE A 12 -5.85 -17.03 -2.42
C ILE A 12 -7.14 -17.61 -2.99
N ILE A 13 -8.15 -17.85 -2.14
CA ILE A 13 -9.48 -18.30 -2.58
C ILE A 13 -10.14 -17.21 -3.44
N ALA A 14 -10.09 -15.95 -3.00
CA ALA A 14 -10.63 -14.83 -3.77
C ALA A 14 -9.97 -14.73 -5.16
N PHE A 15 -8.64 -14.78 -5.23
CA PHE A 15 -7.93 -14.73 -6.52
C PHE A 15 -8.30 -15.94 -7.41
N PHE A 16 -8.35 -17.15 -6.84
CA PHE A 16 -8.73 -18.33 -7.60
C PHE A 16 -10.17 -18.25 -8.15
N ASN A 17 -11.11 -17.75 -7.35
CA ASN A 17 -12.49 -17.52 -7.79
C ASN A 17 -12.55 -16.50 -8.94
N THR A 18 -11.76 -15.42 -8.88
CA THR A 18 -11.63 -14.48 -10.01
C THR A 18 -11.11 -15.17 -11.27
N CYS A 19 -10.12 -16.07 -11.15
CA CYS A 19 -9.63 -16.86 -12.29
C CYS A 19 -10.72 -17.76 -12.90
N ILE A 20 -11.56 -18.39 -12.07
CA ILE A 20 -12.68 -19.23 -12.55
C ILE A 20 -13.68 -18.38 -13.33
N SER A 21 -14.07 -17.23 -12.79
CA SER A 21 -15.01 -16.31 -13.46
C SER A 21 -14.48 -15.85 -14.82
N GLN A 22 -13.17 -15.58 -14.92
CA GLN A 22 -12.53 -15.20 -16.19
C GLN A 22 -12.35 -16.36 -17.18
N ALA A 23 -12.45 -17.60 -16.72
CA ALA A 23 -12.36 -18.79 -17.57
C ALA A 23 -13.73 -19.24 -18.12
N THR A 24 -14.76 -18.38 -18.08
CA THR A 24 -16.09 -18.73 -18.57
C THR A 24 -16.02 -19.22 -20.03
N ASN A 25 -16.60 -20.40 -20.31
CA ASN A 25 -16.53 -21.10 -21.60
C ASN A 25 -15.15 -21.60 -22.03
N SER A 26 -14.14 -21.58 -21.14
CA SER A 26 -12.84 -22.20 -21.36
C SER A 26 -12.64 -23.39 -20.42
N PRO A 27 -12.25 -24.58 -20.92
CA PRO A 27 -11.94 -25.72 -20.06
C PRO A 27 -10.62 -25.56 -19.29
N ARG A 28 -9.85 -24.50 -19.55
CA ARG A 28 -8.53 -24.26 -18.95
C ARG A 28 -8.34 -22.79 -18.57
N ILE A 29 -7.70 -22.57 -17.42
CA ILE A 29 -7.18 -21.25 -17.04
C ILE A 29 -5.88 -21.02 -17.82
N THR A 30 -5.90 -20.08 -18.75
CA THR A 30 -4.73 -19.72 -19.56
C THR A 30 -3.88 -18.65 -18.86
N GLN A 31 -2.67 -18.38 -19.37
CA GLN A 31 -1.88 -17.25 -18.89
C GLN A 31 -2.59 -15.91 -19.07
N GLU A 32 -3.37 -15.76 -20.14
CA GLU A 32 -4.13 -14.54 -20.40
C GLU A 32 -5.27 -14.37 -19.40
N THR A 33 -6.04 -15.44 -19.17
CA THR A 33 -7.06 -15.50 -18.12
C THR A 33 -6.48 -15.10 -16.76
N LEU A 34 -5.28 -15.60 -16.44
CA LEU A 34 -4.59 -15.26 -15.20
C LEU A 34 -4.22 -13.78 -15.11
N ARG A 35 -3.73 -13.17 -16.19
CA ARG A 35 -3.37 -11.74 -16.24
C ARG A 35 -4.57 -10.83 -16.08
N ILE A 36 -5.69 -11.17 -16.72
CA ILE A 36 -6.95 -10.43 -16.60
C ILE A 36 -7.48 -10.56 -15.16
N ALA A 37 -7.55 -11.79 -14.64
CA ALA A 37 -8.00 -12.06 -13.28
C ALA A 37 -7.13 -11.38 -12.23
N GLU A 38 -5.81 -11.29 -12.44
CA GLU A 38 -4.90 -10.57 -11.54
C GLU A 38 -5.24 -9.08 -11.46
N GLY A 39 -5.63 -8.46 -12.58
CA GLY A 39 -6.07 -7.07 -12.62
C GLY A 39 -7.33 -6.86 -11.78
N GLU A 40 -8.35 -7.68 -11.99
CA GLU A 40 -9.62 -7.60 -11.24
C GLU A 40 -9.43 -7.91 -9.76
N TYR A 41 -8.67 -8.96 -9.44
CA TYR A 41 -8.33 -9.33 -8.07
C TYR A 41 -7.61 -8.18 -7.35
N SER A 42 -6.61 -7.59 -7.99
CA SER A 42 -5.84 -6.48 -7.44
C SER A 42 -6.73 -5.26 -7.16
N LEU A 43 -7.61 -4.91 -8.10
CA LEU A 43 -8.54 -3.79 -7.93
C LEU A 43 -9.56 -4.06 -6.82
N GLY A 44 -10.12 -5.27 -6.77
CA GLY A 44 -11.06 -5.69 -5.72
C GLY A 44 -10.41 -5.65 -4.33
N ARG A 45 -9.16 -6.10 -4.22
CA ARG A 45 -8.40 -6.02 -2.97
C ARG A 45 -8.00 -4.62 -2.57
N PHE A 46 -7.69 -3.74 -3.53
CA PHE A 46 -7.46 -2.32 -3.26
C PHE A 46 -8.70 -1.66 -2.68
N ARG A 47 -9.88 -1.88 -3.26
CA ARG A 47 -11.16 -1.35 -2.72
C ARG A 47 -11.45 -1.89 -1.32
N ALA A 48 -11.35 -3.21 -1.16
CA ALA A 48 -11.61 -3.83 0.12
C ALA A 48 -10.58 -3.45 1.21
N LEU A 49 -9.36 -3.01 0.85
CA LEU A 49 -8.45 -2.39 1.81
C LEU A 49 -9.01 -1.06 2.33
N GLY A 50 -9.62 -0.26 1.46
CA GLY A 50 -10.33 0.96 1.85
C GLY A 50 -11.49 0.65 2.78
N ASP A 51 -12.34 -0.31 2.41
CA ASP A 51 -13.49 -0.73 3.23
C ASP A 51 -13.06 -1.27 4.61
N GLU A 52 -11.96 -2.05 4.66
CA GLU A 52 -11.41 -2.62 5.90
C GLU A 52 -10.93 -1.54 6.89
N TRP A 53 -10.54 -0.36 6.41
CA TRP A 53 -9.91 0.69 7.21
C TRP A 53 -10.64 2.03 7.14
N ILE A 54 -11.87 2.08 6.63
CA ILE A 54 -12.61 3.33 6.40
C ILE A 54 -12.87 4.11 7.70
N GLU A 55 -13.07 3.41 8.81
CA GLU A 55 -13.30 4.03 10.13
C GLU A 55 -12.04 4.73 10.67
N ASP A 56 -10.86 4.11 10.49
CA ASP A 56 -9.59 4.67 10.95
C ASP A 56 -9.02 5.70 9.95
N PHE A 57 -9.19 5.43 8.65
CA PHE A 57 -8.57 6.15 7.55
C PHE A 57 -9.57 6.36 6.40
N PRO A 58 -10.54 7.29 6.54
CA PRO A 58 -11.60 7.48 5.54
C PRO A 58 -11.09 7.80 4.13
N LYS A 59 -9.94 8.48 4.03
CA LYS A 59 -9.29 8.88 2.77
C LYS A 59 -8.11 7.99 2.37
N LEU A 60 -8.08 6.74 2.85
CA LEU A 60 -6.95 5.85 2.62
C LEU A 60 -6.66 5.62 1.13
N LEU A 61 -7.68 5.33 0.32
CA LEU A 61 -7.45 5.03 -1.10
C LEU A 61 -6.96 6.25 -1.88
N ASP A 62 -7.42 7.44 -1.50
CA ASP A 62 -6.92 8.69 -2.06
C ASP A 62 -5.46 8.88 -1.69
N PHE A 63 -5.11 8.72 -0.41
CA PHE A 63 -3.74 8.80 0.08
C PHE A 63 -2.79 7.82 -0.61
N LEU A 64 -3.23 6.58 -0.86
CA LEU A 64 -2.48 5.57 -1.60
C LEU A 64 -2.24 5.95 -3.07
N GLY A 65 -2.92 6.98 -3.57
CA GLY A 65 -2.64 7.63 -4.84
C GLY A 65 -1.20 8.09 -5.01
N LEU A 66 -0.51 8.42 -3.90
CA LEU A 66 0.93 8.75 -3.85
C LEU A 66 1.83 7.70 -4.53
N PHE A 67 1.37 6.44 -4.54
CA PHE A 67 2.11 5.29 -5.07
C PHE A 67 1.67 4.87 -6.48
N LYS A 68 0.77 5.62 -7.13
CA LYS A 68 0.39 5.32 -8.53
C LYS A 68 1.63 5.40 -9.43
N LYS A 69 1.81 4.37 -10.26
CA LYS A 69 2.93 4.24 -11.23
C LYS A 69 4.33 4.29 -10.62
N SER A 70 4.45 4.07 -9.31
CA SER A 70 5.72 3.99 -8.60
C SER A 70 6.48 2.68 -8.88
N PRO A 71 7.80 2.61 -8.64
CA PRO A 71 8.52 1.35 -8.59
C PRO A 71 7.99 0.47 -7.45
N SER A 72 8.08 -0.87 -7.59
CA SER A 72 7.64 -1.78 -6.53
C SER A 72 8.49 -1.73 -5.27
N ASP A 73 9.75 -1.36 -5.42
CA ASP A 73 10.74 -1.18 -4.36
C ASP A 73 11.29 0.25 -4.41
N PHE A 74 11.49 0.87 -3.24
CA PHE A 74 12.10 2.19 -3.10
C PHE A 74 12.66 2.35 -1.68
N GLU A 75 13.68 3.18 -1.49
CA GLU A 75 14.10 3.65 -0.17
C GLU A 75 13.12 4.70 0.35
N LEU A 76 12.86 4.69 1.66
CA LEU A 76 11.88 5.60 2.26
C LEU A 76 12.22 7.08 1.99
N ASN A 77 13.50 7.44 1.93
CA ASN A 77 14.02 8.76 1.56
C ASN A 77 13.66 9.22 0.13
N GLU A 78 13.28 8.31 -0.77
CA GLU A 78 12.82 8.65 -2.13
C GLU A 78 11.45 9.34 -2.11
N LEU A 79 10.73 9.27 -0.98
CA LEU A 79 9.63 10.17 -0.66
C LEU A 79 10.20 11.50 -0.17
N THR A 80 10.78 12.29 -1.08
CA THR A 80 11.40 13.57 -0.74
C THR A 80 10.38 14.55 -0.17
N ASP A 81 10.87 15.53 0.60
CA ASP A 81 10.02 16.54 1.23
C ASP A 81 9.24 17.35 0.18
N GLU A 82 9.85 17.62 -0.98
CA GLU A 82 9.20 18.28 -2.11
C GLU A 82 8.05 17.45 -2.66
N ARG A 83 8.28 16.16 -2.94
CA ARG A 83 7.25 15.24 -3.45
C ARG A 83 6.11 15.07 -2.46
N LEU A 84 6.42 14.95 -1.16
CA LEU A 84 5.42 14.84 -0.11
C LEU A 84 4.64 16.16 0.05
N GLY A 85 5.30 17.31 -0.11
CA GLY A 85 4.66 18.62 -0.06
C GLY A 85 3.67 18.83 -1.21
N GLU A 86 4.08 18.51 -2.44
CA GLU A 86 3.21 18.50 -3.62
C GLU A 86 2.02 17.55 -3.44
N TRP A 87 2.27 16.34 -2.93
CA TRP A 87 1.20 15.39 -2.66
C TRP A 87 0.23 15.88 -1.57
N CYS A 88 0.73 16.51 -0.51
CA CYS A 88 -0.11 17.09 0.53
C CYS A 88 -1.03 18.20 -0.02
N LEU A 89 -0.56 19.01 -0.99
CA LEU A 89 -1.44 19.99 -1.65
C LEU A 89 -2.64 19.32 -2.32
N GLU A 90 -2.41 18.25 -3.08
CA GLU A 90 -3.48 17.50 -3.76
C GLU A 90 -4.39 16.77 -2.76
N PHE A 91 -3.80 16.18 -1.72
CA PHE A 91 -4.51 15.36 -0.74
C PHE A 91 -5.35 16.19 0.25
N LEU A 92 -4.90 17.40 0.61
CA LEU A 92 -5.53 18.26 1.61
C LEU A 92 -6.58 19.22 1.03
N ASP A 93 -6.70 19.36 -0.29
CA ASP A 93 -7.69 20.24 -0.97
C ASP A 93 -9.16 19.76 -0.81
N PHE A 94 -9.41 18.79 0.08
CA PHE A 94 -10.70 18.13 0.22
C PHE A 94 -11.38 18.44 1.56
N ASP A 95 -12.71 18.53 1.52
CA ASP A 95 -13.59 18.90 2.63
C ASP A 95 -13.17 18.28 3.98
N SER A 96 -13.08 19.15 4.99
CA SER A 96 -12.48 18.96 6.31
C SER A 96 -13.32 18.12 7.28
N SER A 97 -14.47 17.63 6.84
CA SER A 97 -15.42 16.89 7.65
C SER A 97 -14.96 15.49 8.09
N GLN A 98 -13.85 14.99 7.53
CA GLN A 98 -13.28 13.68 7.84
C GLN A 98 -11.79 13.78 8.21
N SER A 99 -11.51 14.32 9.40
CA SER A 99 -10.18 14.32 9.99
C SER A 99 -9.82 12.91 10.49
N CYS A 100 -8.60 12.48 10.23
CA CYS A 100 -8.03 11.28 10.81
C CYS A 100 -6.52 11.47 10.98
N PHE A 101 -5.86 10.52 11.64
CA PHE A 101 -4.43 10.61 11.95
C PHE A 101 -3.55 10.86 10.70
N LEU A 102 -3.88 10.25 9.55
CA LEU A 102 -3.15 10.50 8.30
C LEU A 102 -3.31 11.96 7.86
N VAL A 103 -4.54 12.47 7.81
CA VAL A 103 -4.83 13.86 7.41
C VAL A 103 -4.15 14.87 8.35
N GLU A 104 -4.20 14.62 9.65
CA GLU A 104 -3.56 15.48 10.66
C GLU A 104 -2.04 15.49 10.51
N SER A 105 -1.42 14.32 10.29
CA SER A 105 0.03 14.22 10.06
C SER A 105 0.46 14.91 8.76
N SER A 106 -0.33 14.78 7.68
CA SER A 106 -0.11 15.49 6.41
C SER A 106 -0.18 17.00 6.59
N LEU A 107 -1.15 17.50 7.37
CA LEU A 107 -1.29 18.93 7.66
C LEU A 107 -0.14 19.46 8.53
N GLN A 108 0.30 18.70 9.52
CA GLN A 108 1.45 19.07 10.37
C GLN A 108 2.74 19.16 9.56
N PHE A 109 2.99 18.20 8.66
CA PHE A 109 4.13 18.25 7.75
C PHE A 109 4.01 19.44 6.79
N PHE A 110 2.86 19.61 6.14
CA PHE A 110 2.62 20.68 5.17
C PHE A 110 2.80 22.08 5.77
N ASN A 111 2.37 22.29 7.01
CA ASN A 111 2.52 23.56 7.72
C ASN A 111 3.91 23.77 8.36
N GLY A 112 4.84 22.83 8.17
CA GLY A 112 6.19 22.89 8.74
C GLY A 112 6.28 22.60 10.25
N ALA A 113 5.21 22.07 10.85
CA ALA A 113 5.19 21.66 12.26
C ALA A 113 5.82 20.27 12.48
N MET A 114 6.04 19.49 11.40
CA MET A 114 6.66 18.17 11.42
C MET A 114 7.74 18.08 10.36
N THR A 115 8.88 17.46 10.72
CA THR A 115 9.97 17.20 9.76
C THR A 115 9.60 16.10 8.76
N GLY A 116 10.19 16.13 7.57
CA GLY A 116 9.93 15.11 6.54
C GLY A 116 10.29 13.69 6.99
N SER A 117 11.37 13.50 7.75
CA SER A 117 11.76 12.17 8.26
C SER A 117 10.70 11.59 9.22
N VAL A 118 10.20 12.41 10.15
CA VAL A 118 9.11 11.97 11.05
C VAL A 118 7.84 11.64 10.28
N TYR A 119 7.51 12.44 9.26
CA TYR A 119 6.34 12.18 8.42
C TYR A 119 6.48 10.89 7.61
N ARG A 120 7.65 10.65 7.00
CA ARG A 120 7.99 9.40 6.31
C ARG A 120 7.84 8.18 7.22
N GLN A 121 8.34 8.25 8.45
CA GLN A 121 8.19 7.17 9.44
C GLN A 121 6.73 6.88 9.77
N ILE A 122 5.91 7.93 9.94
CA ILE A 122 4.46 7.80 10.18
C ILE A 122 3.79 7.10 9.01
N ILE A 123 4.05 7.56 7.77
CA ILE A 123 3.50 6.95 6.55
C ILE A 123 3.90 5.48 6.48
N ALA A 124 5.19 5.18 6.59
CA ALA A 124 5.70 3.81 6.51
C ALA A 124 5.07 2.91 7.58
N GLY A 125 4.96 3.38 8.83
CA GLY A 125 4.35 2.63 9.92
C GLY A 125 2.86 2.35 9.69
N VAL A 126 2.09 3.34 9.26
CA VAL A 126 0.66 3.17 8.93
C VAL A 126 0.50 2.18 7.77
N LEU A 127 1.25 2.36 6.70
CA LEU A 127 1.14 1.54 5.50
C LEU A 127 1.63 0.11 5.71
N TYR A 128 2.62 -0.09 6.59
CA TYR A 128 3.01 -1.41 7.06
C TYR A 128 1.88 -2.08 7.83
N ARG A 129 1.30 -1.39 8.81
CA ARG A 129 0.24 -1.92 9.69
C ARG A 129 -0.98 -2.44 8.93
N ILE A 130 -1.40 -1.72 7.89
CA ILE A 130 -2.53 -2.11 7.03
C ILE A 130 -2.16 -3.18 5.99
N GLY A 131 -0.87 -3.52 5.86
CA GLY A 131 -0.32 -4.50 4.92
C GLY A 131 -0.02 -3.94 3.53
N PHE A 132 -0.15 -2.64 3.30
CA PHE A 132 0.13 -2.06 1.98
C PHE A 132 1.62 -2.08 1.64
N LEU A 133 2.47 -1.73 2.60
CA LEU A 133 3.93 -1.80 2.48
C LEU A 133 4.50 -2.98 3.26
N GLY A 134 5.56 -3.56 2.71
CA GLY A 134 6.53 -4.35 3.45
C GLY A 134 7.76 -3.51 3.71
N LEU A 135 8.41 -3.74 4.84
CA LEU A 135 9.60 -2.99 5.25
C LEU A 135 10.79 -3.95 5.40
N LYS A 136 11.97 -3.43 5.09
CA LYS A 136 13.27 -4.03 5.38
C LYS A 136 14.05 -3.06 6.25
N THR A 137 13.88 -3.20 7.57
CA THR A 137 14.45 -2.30 8.59
C THR A 137 15.95 -2.52 8.79
N GLU A 138 16.47 -3.69 8.43
CA GLU A 138 17.90 -3.98 8.50
C GLU A 138 18.40 -4.58 7.18
N SER A 139 19.63 -4.26 6.80
CA SER A 139 20.27 -4.68 5.54
C SER A 139 20.34 -6.21 5.37
N PHE A 140 20.40 -6.97 6.47
CA PHE A 140 20.46 -8.44 6.46
C PHE A 140 19.08 -9.14 6.45
N ASN A 141 18.00 -8.41 6.74
CA ASN A 141 16.66 -9.01 6.81
C ASN A 141 15.99 -9.06 5.43
N SER A 142 15.09 -10.02 5.24
CA SER A 142 14.16 -10.00 4.11
C SER A 142 13.05 -8.98 4.37
N ILE A 143 12.45 -8.45 3.30
CA ILE A 143 11.22 -7.65 3.42
C ILE A 143 10.16 -8.47 4.14
N THR A 144 9.60 -7.92 5.21
CA THR A 144 8.48 -8.49 5.94
C THR A 144 7.23 -7.65 5.70
N TYR A 145 6.06 -8.28 5.77
CA TYR A 145 4.76 -7.61 5.75
C TYR A 145 4.09 -7.81 7.11
N ALA A 146 3.15 -6.94 7.47
CA ALA A 146 2.40 -7.10 8.72
C ALA A 146 1.66 -8.45 8.77
N GLU A 147 2.04 -9.26 9.74
CA GLU A 147 1.37 -10.50 10.09
C GLU A 147 0.31 -10.23 11.16
N PRO A 148 -0.73 -11.08 11.29
CA PRO A 148 -1.76 -10.91 12.31
C PRO A 148 -1.20 -10.73 13.72
N GLU A 149 -0.08 -11.38 14.03
CA GLU A 149 0.60 -11.38 15.33
C GLU A 149 1.59 -10.21 15.51
N ARG A 150 2.07 -9.61 14.41
CA ARG A 150 3.03 -8.50 14.40
C ARG A 150 2.63 -7.43 13.38
N ARG A 151 1.69 -6.57 13.80
CA ARG A 151 1.21 -5.45 12.98
C ARG A 151 1.95 -4.13 13.20
N ASN A 152 2.70 -4.01 14.29
CA ASN A 152 3.37 -2.77 14.65
C ASN A 152 4.89 -2.94 14.59
N ILE A 153 5.54 -1.96 13.97
CA ILE A 153 6.99 -1.74 14.03
C ILE A 153 7.20 -0.45 14.81
N ALA A 154 8.19 -0.39 15.69
CA ALA A 154 8.49 0.84 16.42
C ALA A 154 9.00 1.91 15.43
N SER A 155 8.59 3.16 15.59
CA SER A 155 9.07 4.24 14.71
C SER A 155 10.60 4.38 14.73
N SER A 156 11.25 4.03 15.84
CA SER A 156 12.71 3.97 15.97
C SER A 156 13.38 2.98 15.03
N ASP A 157 12.65 1.95 14.59
CA ASP A 157 13.16 0.90 13.73
C ASP A 157 12.94 1.23 12.24
N ILE A 158 12.27 2.34 11.95
CA ILE A 158 12.01 2.82 10.59
C ILE A 158 12.97 3.98 10.31
N SER A 159 14.08 3.68 9.63
CA SER A 159 15.02 4.69 9.17
C SER A 159 14.67 5.19 7.77
N ASP A 160 15.20 6.36 7.39
CA ASP A 160 14.98 6.94 6.06
C ASP A 160 15.62 6.10 4.92
N ASP A 161 16.64 5.29 5.23
CA ASP A 161 17.28 4.34 4.30
C ASP A 161 16.61 2.94 4.30
N CYS A 162 15.53 2.75 5.07
CA CYS A 162 14.75 1.52 5.05
C CYS A 162 14.17 1.29 3.65
N VAL A 163 14.32 0.07 3.13
CA VAL A 163 13.70 -0.31 1.85
C VAL A 163 12.24 -0.67 2.07
N CYS A 164 11.37 0.00 1.31
CA CYS A 164 9.95 -0.24 1.25
C CYS A 164 9.58 -1.04 0.01
N ARG A 165 8.63 -1.96 0.14
CA ARG A 165 8.04 -2.68 -1.00
C ARG A 165 6.52 -2.62 -0.98
N ILE A 166 5.92 -2.14 -2.05
CA ILE A 166 4.47 -2.22 -2.24
C ILE A 166 4.09 -3.69 -2.39
N HIS A 167 3.13 -4.16 -1.60
CA HIS A 167 2.73 -5.56 -1.66
C HIS A 167 2.20 -5.93 -3.08
N PRO A 168 2.64 -7.06 -3.68
CA PRO A 168 2.29 -7.44 -5.06
C PRO A 168 0.80 -7.53 -5.38
N MET A 169 -0.03 -7.70 -4.35
CA MET A 169 -1.50 -7.65 -4.45
C MET A 169 -2.01 -6.35 -5.07
N TYR A 170 -1.32 -5.22 -4.89
CA TYR A 170 -1.79 -3.90 -5.30
C TYR A 170 -1.17 -3.41 -6.61
N TRP A 171 -0.22 -4.17 -7.19
CA TRP A 171 0.56 -3.68 -8.32
C TRP A 171 -0.27 -3.35 -9.55
N ARG A 172 -1.23 -4.21 -9.90
CA ARG A 172 -2.09 -3.98 -11.08
C ARG A 172 -3.05 -2.83 -10.85
N ALA A 173 -3.61 -2.68 -9.65
CA ALA A 173 -4.52 -1.58 -9.31
C ALA A 173 -3.84 -0.21 -9.37
N LEU A 174 -2.57 -0.12 -8.96
CA LEU A 174 -1.82 1.15 -8.91
C LEU A 174 -0.91 1.38 -10.12
N GLY A 175 -0.79 0.41 -11.02
CA GLY A 175 0.15 0.47 -12.15
C GLY A 175 1.62 0.45 -11.71
N VAL A 176 1.92 -0.18 -10.56
CA VAL A 176 3.28 -0.34 -10.04
C VAL A 176 4.11 -1.17 -11.01
N LYS A 177 5.35 -0.75 -11.22
CA LYS A 177 6.29 -1.46 -12.09
C LYS A 177 7.13 -2.43 -11.25
N PRO A 178 7.07 -3.75 -11.53
CA PRO A 178 7.97 -4.71 -10.90
C PRO A 178 9.43 -4.35 -11.20
N THR A 179 10.26 -4.35 -10.16
CA THR A 179 11.73 -4.30 -10.24
C THR A 179 12.33 -5.62 -10.70
#